data_AF-A0A954R8B7-F1
#
_entry.id   AF-A0A954R8B7-F1
#
_cell.length_a   1.000
_cell.length_b   1.000
_cell.length_c   1.000
_cell.angle_alpha   90.00
_cell.angle_beta   90.00
_cell.angle_gamma   90.00
#
_symmetry.space_group_name_H-M   'P 1'
#
loop_
_entity.id
_entity.type
_entity.pdbx_description
1 polymer ?
#
loop_
_entity_poly.entity_id
_entity_poly.type
_entity_poly.pdbx_seq_one_letter_code
_entity_poly.pdbx_strand_id
1 'polypeptide(L)'
;MNGRAERNVPADPKPSQSARTIQQDLWLIAVIFVLAMVIAGRVWSLCGWLAPIHVSSGSMADSLRGPHNSIKCEACGATIVQGVEHARRDGVVVCPHCGEIGMSERLIESAGDRVLVESLSSGKSYNRWDAVAFLDANDERGVAQVKRIVGLPGELVAIRDGDLLVDDQIARKTLDEFRQMAILVFDDSWSRSVTAGVPTGSTWEDGSSRREWRRDGDGYSFVGPNPRGVRLGFRPGAFLWPRR
;
A
#
# COMPACT_ATOMS: atom_id res chain seq x y z
N MET A 1 -48.09 -76.92 -26.94
CA MET A 1 -46.65 -76.62 -26.72
C MET A 1 -46.44 -75.19 -27.18
N ASN A 2 -46.10 -74.15 -26.42
CA ASN A 2 -45.77 -73.97 -25.00
C ASN A 2 -46.31 -72.57 -24.62
N GLY A 3 -47.21 -72.50 -23.64
CA GLY A 3 -47.63 -71.23 -23.05
C GLY A 3 -46.53 -70.73 -22.11
N ARG A 4 -45.89 -69.63 -22.48
CA ARG A 4 -44.85 -68.98 -21.67
C ARG A 4 -45.53 -68.23 -20.54
N ALA A 5 -45.46 -68.74 -19.32
CA ALA A 5 -45.91 -68.05 -18.13
C ALA A 5 -45.06 -66.77 -17.94
N GLU A 6 -45.69 -65.61 -18.05
CA GLU A 6 -45.10 -64.33 -17.67
C GLU A 6 -44.90 -64.33 -16.15
N ARG A 7 -43.64 -64.39 -15.72
CA ARG A 7 -43.28 -64.16 -14.31
C ARG A 7 -43.47 -62.68 -14.02
N ASN A 8 -44.52 -62.34 -13.27
CA ASN A 8 -44.66 -61.03 -12.64
C ASN A 8 -43.47 -60.79 -11.71
N VAL A 9 -42.56 -59.89 -12.11
CA VAL A 9 -41.52 -59.37 -11.24
C VAL A 9 -42.20 -58.39 -10.26
N PRO A 10 -42.09 -58.59 -8.93
CA PRO A 10 -42.65 -57.63 -7.98
C PRO A 10 -41.98 -56.28 -8.18
N ALA A 11 -42.78 -55.25 -8.43
CA ALA A 11 -42.30 -53.88 -8.55
C ALA A 11 -41.67 -53.44 -7.23
N ASP A 12 -40.47 -52.86 -7.28
CA ASP A 12 -39.80 -52.30 -6.11
C ASP A 12 -40.74 -51.31 -5.38
N PRO A 13 -40.83 -51.38 -4.05
CA PRO A 13 -41.68 -50.48 -3.29
C PRO A 13 -41.20 -49.05 -3.51
N LYS A 14 -42.05 -48.22 -4.15
CA LYS A 14 -41.81 -46.79 -4.29
C LYS A 14 -41.65 -46.18 -2.89
N PRO A 15 -40.58 -45.40 -2.62
CA PRO A 15 -40.37 -44.82 -1.30
C PRO A 15 -41.57 -43.96 -0.88
N SER A 16 -42.01 -44.13 0.37
CA SER A 16 -43.16 -43.43 0.92
C SER A 16 -42.93 -41.91 0.90
N GLN A 17 -44.00 -41.12 0.74
CA GLN A 17 -43.92 -39.66 0.72
C GLN A 17 -43.25 -39.10 1.99
N SER A 18 -43.45 -39.74 3.15
CA SER A 18 -42.81 -39.39 4.42
C SER A 18 -41.27 -39.50 4.40
N ALA A 19 -40.71 -40.51 3.72
CA ALA A 19 -39.26 -40.67 3.61
C ALA A 19 -38.63 -39.58 2.72
N ARG A 20 -39.36 -39.13 1.68
CA ARG A 20 -38.92 -38.00 0.84
C ARG A 20 -38.93 -36.68 1.60
N THR A 21 -39.94 -36.42 2.44
CA THR A 21 -40.01 -35.20 3.26
C THR A 21 -38.88 -35.16 4.30
N ILE A 22 -38.63 -36.25 5.02
CA ILE A 22 -37.52 -36.34 5.98
C ILE A 22 -36.17 -36.14 5.29
N GLN A 23 -35.98 -36.72 4.11
CA GLN A 23 -34.74 -36.55 3.34
C GLN A 23 -34.56 -35.11 2.84
N GLN A 24 -35.64 -34.42 2.46
CA GLN A 24 -35.63 -33.01 2.09
C GLN A 24 -35.31 -32.10 3.29
N ASP A 25 -35.89 -32.37 4.45
CA ASP A 25 -35.64 -31.61 5.68
C ASP A 25 -34.18 -31.76 6.15
N LEU A 26 -33.64 -32.98 6.11
CA LEU A 26 -32.23 -33.24 6.43
C LEU A 26 -31.27 -32.53 5.46
N TRP A 27 -31.59 -32.50 4.17
CA TRP A 27 -30.82 -31.75 3.18
C TRP A 27 -30.86 -30.24 3.45
N LEU A 28 -32.03 -29.69 3.78
CA LEU A 28 -32.18 -28.27 4.13
C LEU A 28 -31.38 -27.93 5.39
N ILE A 29 -31.44 -28.77 6.42
CA ILE A 29 -30.66 -28.61 7.66
C ILE A 29 -29.16 -28.64 7.35
N ALA A 30 -28.70 -29.59 6.53
CA ALA A 30 -27.28 -29.67 6.15
C ALA A 30 -26.81 -28.43 5.39
N VAL A 31 -27.62 -27.92 4.45
CA VAL A 31 -27.32 -26.69 3.71
C VAL A 31 -27.28 -25.48 4.64
N ILE A 32 -28.26 -25.34 5.54
CA ILE A 32 -28.30 -24.25 6.52
C ILE A 32 -27.10 -24.32 7.46
N PHE A 33 -26.73 -25.51 7.92
CA PHE A 33 -25.58 -25.72 8.80
C PHE A 33 -24.26 -25.34 8.12
N VAL A 34 -24.05 -25.77 6.87
CA VAL A 34 -22.88 -25.40 6.08
C VAL A 34 -22.84 -23.88 5.86
N LEU A 35 -23.98 -23.27 5.50
CA LEU A 35 -24.08 -21.82 5.32
C LEU A 35 -23.75 -21.08 6.63
N ALA A 36 -24.29 -21.53 7.75
CA ALA A 36 -24.04 -20.97 9.07
C ALA A 36 -22.55 -21.10 9.47
N MET A 37 -21.92 -22.23 9.18
CA MET A 37 -20.50 -22.44 9.45
C MET A 37 -19.60 -21.54 8.58
N VAL A 38 -19.95 -21.34 7.31
CA VAL A 38 -19.25 -20.40 6.42
C VAL A 38 -19.40 -18.97 6.90
N ILE A 39 -20.61 -18.57 7.30
CA ILE A 39 -20.87 -17.23 7.86
C ILE A 39 -20.11 -17.04 9.17
N ALA A 40 -20.16 -18.01 10.09
CA ALA A 40 -19.45 -17.95 11.36
C ALA A 40 -17.93 -17.88 11.16
N GLY A 41 -17.38 -18.68 10.23
CA GLY A 41 -15.95 -18.64 9.87
C GLY A 41 -15.54 -17.29 9.27
N ARG A 42 -16.38 -16.71 8.41
CA ARG A 42 -16.20 -15.35 7.87
C ARG A 42 -16.22 -14.28 8.95
N VAL A 43 -17.22 -14.32 9.84
CA VAL A 43 -17.37 -13.37 10.95
C VAL A 43 -16.18 -13.48 11.89
N TRP A 44 -15.75 -14.69 12.26
CA TRP A 44 -14.60 -14.88 13.13
C TRP A 44 -13.29 -14.36 12.50
N SER A 45 -13.09 -14.61 11.20
CA SER A 45 -11.89 -14.12 10.48
C SER A 45 -11.85 -12.60 10.36
N LEU A 46 -12.98 -11.97 10.06
CA LEU A 46 -13.10 -10.51 9.86
C LEU A 46 -13.18 -9.74 11.18
N CYS A 47 -13.74 -10.32 12.23
CA CYS A 47 -13.82 -9.67 13.55
C CYS A 47 -12.63 -10.00 14.45
N GLY A 48 -11.84 -11.04 14.16
CA GLY A 48 -10.79 -11.53 15.05
C GLY A 48 -9.37 -11.12 14.65
N TRP A 49 -9.02 -11.24 13.36
CA TRP A 49 -7.61 -11.17 12.93
C TRP A 49 -7.35 -10.16 11.82
N LEU A 50 -8.30 -9.93 10.91
CA LEU A 50 -8.10 -9.07 9.75
C LEU A 50 -9.18 -8.00 9.67
N ALA A 51 -8.81 -6.74 9.87
CA ALA A 51 -9.72 -5.61 9.80
C ALA A 51 -9.52 -4.84 8.49
N PRO A 52 -10.57 -4.63 7.67
CA PRO A 52 -10.48 -3.71 6.54
C PRO A 52 -10.47 -2.27 7.08
N ILE A 53 -9.51 -1.48 6.66
CA ILE A 53 -9.46 -0.04 6.96
C ILE A 53 -9.47 0.77 5.67
N HIS A 54 -9.98 1.99 5.78
CA HIS A 54 -9.97 2.97 4.71
C HIS A 54 -8.92 4.04 5.04
N VAL A 55 -7.95 4.23 4.15
CA VAL A 55 -6.92 5.26 4.34
C VAL A 55 -7.53 6.60 4.01
N SER A 56 -7.57 7.49 5.00
CA SER A 56 -8.32 8.75 4.94
C SER A 56 -7.45 10.00 4.94
N SER A 57 -6.16 9.84 5.17
CA SER A 57 -5.19 10.91 5.30
C SER A 57 -4.11 10.74 4.24
N GLY A 58 -3.57 11.86 3.78
CA GLY A 58 -2.40 11.86 2.90
C GLY A 58 -1.26 11.08 3.53
N SER A 59 -0.91 9.95 2.92
CA SER A 59 0.35 9.26 3.17
C SER A 59 1.25 9.46 1.97
N MET A 60 2.56 9.62 2.21
CA MET A 60 3.54 9.67 1.13
C MET A 60 3.77 8.28 0.51
N ALA A 61 3.16 7.22 1.03
CA ALA A 61 3.40 5.86 0.55
C ALA A 61 2.40 5.49 -0.55
N ASP A 62 2.92 5.05 -1.70
CA ASP A 62 2.11 4.63 -2.85
C ASP A 62 1.13 3.49 -2.57
N SER A 63 1.39 2.68 -1.54
CA SER A 63 0.52 1.56 -1.13
C SER A 63 -0.53 1.93 -0.08
N LEU A 64 -0.59 3.20 0.34
CA LEU A 64 -1.47 3.70 1.39
C LEU A 64 -1.97 5.10 1.02
N ARG A 65 -2.47 5.28 -0.20
CA ARG A 65 -2.92 6.60 -0.63
C ARG A 65 -4.22 6.96 0.07
N GLY A 66 -4.24 8.13 0.70
CA GLY A 66 -5.48 8.75 1.15
C GLY A 66 -6.32 9.24 -0.03
N PRO A 67 -7.39 10.01 0.22
CA PRO A 67 -8.14 10.65 -0.84
C PRO A 67 -7.22 11.52 -1.71
N HIS A 68 -7.24 11.29 -3.02
CA HIS A 68 -6.28 11.93 -3.94
C HIS A 68 -6.86 12.14 -5.33
N ASN A 69 -6.28 13.09 -6.04
CA ASN A 69 -6.52 13.35 -7.45
C ASN A 69 -5.35 12.80 -8.29
N SER A 70 -5.68 12.15 -9.40
CA SER A 70 -4.70 11.70 -10.38
C SER A 70 -4.82 12.51 -11.67
N ILE A 71 -3.70 13.07 -12.15
CA ILE A 71 -3.66 13.92 -13.34
C ILE A 71 -2.49 13.46 -14.20
N LYS A 72 -2.71 13.33 -15.51
CA LYS A 72 -1.63 13.03 -16.46
C LYS A 72 -1.03 14.34 -16.97
N CYS A 73 0.28 14.53 -16.83
CA CYS A 73 0.98 15.65 -17.42
C CYS A 73 0.98 15.52 -18.95
N GLU A 74 0.56 16.57 -19.66
CA GLU A 74 0.52 16.56 -21.14
C GLU A 74 1.92 16.68 -21.76
N ALA A 75 2.87 17.33 -21.09
CA ALA A 75 4.22 17.52 -21.60
C ALA A 75 5.08 16.25 -21.51
N CYS A 76 5.19 15.65 -20.33
CA CYS A 76 6.04 14.47 -20.12
C CYS A 76 5.27 13.14 -20.08
N GLY A 77 3.95 13.16 -19.86
CA GLY A 77 3.13 11.95 -19.75
C GLY A 77 3.11 11.30 -18.35
N ALA A 78 3.83 11.85 -17.36
CA ALA A 78 3.83 11.34 -15.99
C ALA A 78 2.45 11.46 -15.32
N THR A 79 2.09 10.46 -14.51
CA THR A 79 0.90 10.53 -13.65
C THR A 79 1.24 11.20 -12.33
N ILE A 80 0.67 12.38 -12.11
CA ILE A 80 0.79 13.16 -10.89
C ILE A 80 -0.33 12.73 -9.95
N VAL A 81 0.05 12.35 -8.73
CA VAL A 81 -0.88 12.01 -7.65
C VAL A 81 -0.79 13.08 -6.57
N GLN A 82 -1.91 13.76 -6.29
CA GLN A 82 -1.97 14.84 -5.31
C GLN A 82 -3.06 14.55 -4.29
N GLY A 83 -2.70 14.54 -2.99
CA GLY A 83 -3.70 14.44 -1.92
C GLY A 83 -4.69 15.60 -2.00
N VAL A 84 -5.98 15.32 -1.80
CA VAL A 84 -7.04 16.34 -1.91
C VAL A 84 -6.83 17.52 -0.96
N GLU A 85 -6.20 17.27 0.19
CA GLU A 85 -5.85 18.27 1.19
C GLU A 85 -4.74 19.23 0.74
N HIS A 86 -3.93 18.81 -0.22
CA HIS A 86 -2.84 19.60 -0.81
C HIS A 86 -3.20 20.14 -2.20
N ALA A 87 -4.40 19.83 -2.71
CA ALA A 87 -4.88 20.34 -3.98
C ALA A 87 -5.09 21.85 -3.90
N ARG A 88 -4.45 22.60 -4.80
CA ARG A 88 -4.67 24.05 -4.87
C ARG A 88 -6.08 24.32 -5.38
N ARG A 89 -6.75 25.29 -4.75
CA ARG A 89 -8.12 25.67 -5.12
C ARG A 89 -8.22 26.37 -6.47
N ASP A 90 -7.11 26.92 -6.97
CA ASP A 90 -7.01 27.55 -8.29
C ASP A 90 -6.85 26.54 -9.44
N GLY A 91 -6.76 25.24 -9.13
CA GLY A 91 -6.61 24.17 -10.11
C GLY A 91 -5.24 24.14 -10.80
N VAL A 92 -4.28 24.95 -10.31
CA VAL A 92 -2.93 25.01 -10.86
C VAL A 92 -2.12 23.81 -10.35
N VAL A 93 -1.57 23.05 -11.29
CA VAL A 93 -0.74 21.88 -11.00
C VAL A 93 0.60 22.03 -11.67
N VAL A 94 1.66 21.95 -10.87
CA VAL A 94 3.04 21.92 -11.35
C VAL A 94 3.48 20.47 -11.41
N CYS A 95 3.90 20.01 -12.58
CA CYS A 95 4.45 18.67 -12.72
C CYS A 95 5.74 18.55 -11.90
N PRO A 96 5.81 17.66 -10.88
CA PRO A 96 7.02 17.51 -10.08
C PRO A 96 8.17 16.90 -10.89
N HIS A 97 7.90 16.29 -12.05
CA HIS A 97 8.90 15.66 -12.91
C HIS A 97 9.53 16.61 -13.93
N CYS A 98 8.72 17.35 -14.70
CA CYS A 98 9.22 18.23 -15.77
C CYS A 98 9.02 19.72 -15.52
N GLY A 99 8.33 20.10 -14.44
CA GLY A 99 8.05 21.50 -14.10
C GLY A 99 6.93 22.16 -14.92
N GLU A 100 6.32 21.45 -15.88
CA GLU A 100 5.20 21.98 -16.67
C GLU A 100 4.06 22.44 -15.77
N ILE A 101 3.57 23.65 -16.01
CA ILE A 101 2.45 24.24 -15.26
C ILE A 101 1.19 24.04 -16.11
N GLY A 102 0.28 23.21 -15.61
CA GLY A 102 -1.02 22.98 -16.24
C GLY A 102 -2.18 23.45 -15.35
N MET A 103 -3.33 23.65 -15.96
CA MET A 103 -4.61 23.74 -15.26
C MET A 103 -5.32 22.39 -15.37
N SER A 104 -5.78 21.85 -14.25
CA SER A 104 -6.56 20.61 -14.26
C SER A 104 -8.05 20.91 -14.08
N GLU A 105 -8.80 20.90 -15.18
CA GLU A 105 -10.27 20.99 -15.14
C GLU A 105 -10.93 19.68 -14.66
N ARG A 106 -10.21 18.55 -14.71
CA ARG A 106 -10.75 17.21 -14.42
C ARG A 106 -9.94 16.51 -13.33
N LEU A 107 -10.28 16.80 -12.08
CA LEU A 107 -9.78 16.06 -10.93
C LEU A 107 -10.56 14.75 -10.81
N ILE A 108 -9.92 13.62 -11.10
CA ILE A 108 -10.48 12.31 -10.77
C ILE A 108 -10.19 12.06 -9.30
N GLU A 109 -11.17 12.35 -8.45
CA GLU A 109 -11.08 12.11 -7.02
C GLU A 109 -11.21 10.61 -6.74
N SER A 110 -10.15 10.03 -6.20
CA SER A 110 -10.17 8.70 -5.59
C SER A 110 -10.43 8.86 -4.10
N ALA A 111 -11.36 8.07 -3.57
CA ALA A 111 -11.72 8.11 -2.15
C ALA A 111 -10.56 7.71 -1.21
N GLY A 112 -9.52 7.07 -1.73
CA GLY A 112 -8.41 6.52 -0.97
C GLY A 112 -8.38 4.99 -0.98
N ASP A 113 -7.24 4.44 -0.61
CA ASP A 113 -6.99 3.01 -0.64
C ASP A 113 -7.73 2.29 0.50
N ARG A 114 -8.17 1.05 0.20
CA ARG A 114 -8.68 0.11 1.21
C ARG A 114 -7.66 -0.97 1.42
N VAL A 115 -7.20 -1.12 2.65
CA VAL A 115 -6.20 -2.12 3.01
C VAL A 115 -6.71 -3.03 4.11
N LEU A 116 -6.21 -4.26 4.11
CA LEU A 116 -6.49 -5.22 5.16
C LEU A 116 -5.33 -5.19 6.16
N VAL A 117 -5.63 -4.93 7.42
CA VAL A 117 -4.63 -4.90 8.49
C VAL A 117 -4.83 -6.08 9.43
N GLU A 118 -3.72 -6.62 9.90
CA GLU A 118 -3.72 -7.65 10.93
C GLU A 118 -3.90 -7.00 12.31
N SER A 119 -4.87 -7.50 13.08
CA SER A 119 -5.12 -7.04 14.44
C SER A 119 -4.03 -7.54 15.39
N LEU A 120 -3.61 -6.72 16.35
CA LEU A 120 -2.69 -7.13 17.41
C LEU A 120 -3.27 -8.25 18.30
N SER A 121 -4.60 -8.44 18.29
CA SER A 121 -5.24 -9.60 18.94
C SER A 121 -4.86 -10.94 18.31
N SER A 122 -4.16 -10.96 17.17
CA SER A 122 -3.55 -12.18 16.61
C SER A 122 -2.36 -12.69 17.43
N GLY A 123 -1.86 -11.91 18.41
CA GLY A 123 -0.68 -12.25 19.21
C GLY A 123 0.64 -11.91 18.52
N LYS A 124 0.59 -11.20 17.38
CA LYS A 124 1.77 -10.72 16.68
C LYS A 124 2.46 -9.62 17.48
N SER A 125 3.76 -9.77 17.69
CA SER A 125 4.61 -8.71 18.24
C SER A 125 4.78 -7.58 17.23
N TYR A 126 4.83 -6.35 17.71
CA TYR A 126 5.19 -5.19 16.93
C TYR A 126 6.62 -4.76 17.23
N ASN A 127 7.33 -4.30 16.22
CA ASN A 127 8.69 -3.80 16.32
C ASN A 127 8.73 -2.30 16.01
N ARG A 128 9.83 -1.65 16.37
CA ARG A 128 10.11 -0.30 15.87
C ARG A 128 10.07 -0.32 14.33
N TRP A 129 9.57 0.74 13.73
CA TRP A 129 9.41 0.97 12.29
C TRP A 129 8.23 0.27 11.60
N ASP A 130 7.55 -0.65 12.29
CA ASP A 130 6.35 -1.28 11.77
C ASP A 130 5.26 -0.24 11.47
N ALA A 131 4.59 -0.42 10.33
CA ALA A 131 3.40 0.37 9.99
C ALA A 131 2.20 -0.18 10.76
N VAL A 132 1.52 0.70 11.49
CA VAL A 132 0.36 0.36 12.31
C VAL A 132 -0.80 1.26 11.98
N ALA A 133 -2.00 0.68 12.03
CA ALA A 133 -3.24 1.39 11.94
C ALA A 133 -3.84 1.55 13.34
N PHE A 134 -4.29 2.76 13.67
CA PHE A 134 -5.05 3.02 14.89
C PHE A 134 -6.23 3.92 14.58
N LEU A 135 -7.28 3.80 15.37
CA LEU A 135 -8.41 4.71 15.34
C LEU A 135 -8.03 5.97 16.12
N ASP A 136 -8.15 7.13 15.49
CA ASP A 136 -7.94 8.38 16.19
C ASP A 136 -9.10 8.61 17.17
N ALA A 137 -8.80 8.62 18.47
CA ALA A 137 -9.81 8.82 19.50
C ALA A 137 -10.48 10.21 19.43
N ASN A 138 -9.84 11.18 18.78
CA ASN A 138 -10.39 12.53 18.58
C ASN A 138 -11.19 12.65 17.27
N ASP A 139 -11.20 11.63 16.42
CA ASP A 139 -12.00 11.62 15.20
C ASP A 139 -13.31 10.87 15.43
N GLU A 140 -14.40 11.63 15.57
CA GLU A 140 -15.77 11.11 15.75
C GLU A 140 -16.22 10.22 14.58
N ARG A 141 -15.54 10.29 13.43
CA ARG A 141 -15.84 9.47 12.25
C ARG A 141 -15.27 8.05 12.36
N GLY A 142 -14.47 7.77 13.39
CA GLY A 142 -13.90 6.43 13.63
C GLY A 142 -12.92 6.01 12.55
N VAL A 143 -12.14 6.96 12.03
CA VAL A 143 -11.31 6.74 10.86
C VAL A 143 -9.92 6.27 11.28
N ALA A 144 -9.43 5.24 10.59
CA ALA A 144 -8.10 4.69 10.86
C ALA A 144 -7.01 5.55 10.23
N GLN A 145 -5.97 5.85 11.02
CA GLN A 145 -4.74 6.45 10.54
C GLN A 145 -3.61 5.43 10.54
N VAL A 146 -2.79 5.46 9.49
CA VAL A 146 -1.58 4.64 9.41
C VAL A 146 -0.37 5.47 9.75
N LYS A 147 0.38 5.05 10.77
CA LYS A 147 1.66 5.66 11.19
C LYS A 147 2.69 4.56 11.39
N ARG A 148 3.94 4.94 11.71
CA ARG A 148 4.99 4.00 12.07
C ARG A 148 5.31 4.10 13.54
N ILE A 149 5.64 2.97 14.15
CA ILE A 149 6.14 2.90 15.52
C ILE A 149 7.54 3.49 15.56
N VAL A 150 7.76 4.51 16.38
CA VAL A 150 9.07 5.13 16.58
C VAL A 150 9.64 4.88 17.98
N GLY A 151 8.80 4.48 18.94
CA GLY A 151 9.14 4.18 20.33
C GLY A 151 8.37 2.96 20.83
N LEU A 152 8.98 2.21 21.74
CA LEU A 152 8.37 1.07 22.42
C LEU A 152 8.11 1.40 23.89
N PRO A 153 7.22 0.66 24.58
CA PRO A 153 6.98 0.86 26.01
C PRO A 153 8.28 0.79 26.83
N GLY A 154 8.47 1.79 27.70
CA GLY A 154 9.66 1.88 28.57
C GLY A 154 10.81 2.71 28.00
N GLU A 155 10.72 3.18 26.75
CA GLU A 155 11.77 3.97 26.10
C GLU A 155 11.56 5.48 26.25
N LEU A 156 12.66 6.23 26.37
CA LEU A 156 12.64 7.69 26.23
C LEU A 156 12.88 8.10 24.77
N VAL A 157 11.84 8.62 24.12
CA VAL A 157 11.92 9.08 22.73
C VAL A 157 12.10 10.59 22.67
N ALA A 158 13.06 11.06 21.85
CA ALA A 158 13.24 12.47 21.54
C ALA A 158 13.50 12.67 20.04
N ILE A 159 13.18 13.86 19.53
CA ILE A 159 13.62 14.33 18.22
C ILE A 159 14.51 15.54 18.46
N ARG A 160 15.75 15.50 17.96
CA ARG A 160 16.71 16.62 18.06
C ARG A 160 17.41 16.77 16.71
N ASP A 161 17.39 17.99 16.17
CA ASP A 161 18.02 18.33 14.88
C ASP A 161 17.62 17.41 13.71
N GLY A 162 16.38 16.88 13.75
CA GLY A 162 15.84 15.97 12.75
C GLY A 162 16.17 14.49 12.97
N ASP A 163 17.03 14.17 13.94
CA ASP A 163 17.33 12.79 14.33
C ASP A 163 16.32 12.28 15.37
N LEU A 164 15.95 11.00 15.27
CA LEU A 164 15.20 10.29 16.30
C LEU A 164 16.18 9.69 17.30
N LEU A 165 16.01 10.01 18.57
CA LEU A 165 16.76 9.46 19.69
C LEU A 165 15.88 8.55 20.54
N VAL A 166 16.44 7.43 20.97
CA VAL A 166 15.86 6.47 21.91
C VAL A 166 16.90 6.27 23.01
N ASP A 167 16.54 6.58 24.24
CA ASP A 167 17.44 6.55 25.40
C ASP A 167 18.76 7.30 25.14
N ASP A 168 18.62 8.50 24.57
CA ASP A 168 19.69 9.43 24.19
C ASP A 168 20.64 8.93 23.07
N GLN A 169 20.30 7.82 22.41
CA GLN A 169 21.04 7.29 21.26
C GLN A 169 20.26 7.45 19.96
N ILE A 170 20.94 7.78 18.86
CA ILE A 170 20.31 7.86 17.55
C ILE A 170 19.75 6.47 17.18
N ALA A 171 18.44 6.42 16.95
CA ALA A 171 17.73 5.23 16.48
C ALA A 171 18.04 4.95 15.01
N ARG A 172 19.25 4.47 14.75
CA ARG A 172 19.78 4.23 13.41
C ARG A 172 19.13 3.00 12.80
N LYS A 173 18.56 3.18 11.60
CA LYS A 173 18.05 2.08 10.78
C LYS A 173 19.20 1.29 10.17
N THR A 174 19.08 -0.02 10.18
CA THR A 174 19.86 -0.89 9.28
C THR A 174 19.52 -0.56 7.82
N LEU A 175 20.36 -1.00 6.91
CA LEU A 175 20.12 -0.79 5.48
C LEU A 175 18.82 -1.46 5.01
N ASP A 176 18.48 -2.61 5.59
CA ASP A 176 17.27 -3.35 5.22
C ASP A 176 16.01 -2.68 5.77
N GLU A 177 16.00 -2.22 7.02
CA GLU A 177 14.90 -1.41 7.56
C GLU A 177 14.70 -0.13 6.74
N PHE A 178 15.80 0.55 6.40
CA PHE A 178 15.75 1.75 5.56
C PHE A 178 15.11 1.45 4.20
N ARG A 179 15.53 0.36 3.53
CA ARG A 179 14.99 -0.05 2.23
C ARG A 179 13.51 -0.39 2.26
N GLN A 180 13.03 -1.04 3.33
CA GLN A 180 11.61 -1.37 3.48
C GLN A 180 10.71 -0.15 3.64
N MET A 181 11.28 0.96 4.11
CA MET A 181 10.56 2.23 4.32
C MET A 181 10.84 3.28 3.25
N ALA A 182 11.81 3.04 2.36
CA ALA A 182 12.19 3.98 1.32
C ALA A 182 11.03 4.19 0.35
N ILE A 183 10.67 5.46 0.14
CA ILE A 183 9.65 5.88 -0.81
C ILE A 183 10.37 6.69 -1.89
N LEU A 184 10.05 6.42 -3.15
CA LEU A 184 10.54 7.21 -4.27
C LEU A 184 9.87 8.59 -4.24
N VAL A 185 10.62 9.60 -3.82
CA VAL A 185 10.14 11.00 -3.80
C VAL A 185 10.26 11.63 -5.19
N PHE A 186 11.35 11.34 -5.90
CA PHE A 186 11.61 11.90 -7.22
C PHE A 186 12.44 10.94 -8.06
N ASP A 187 12.06 10.78 -9.32
CA ASP A 187 12.77 9.97 -10.31
C ASP A 187 13.48 10.87 -11.31
N ASP A 188 14.80 10.98 -11.16
CA ASP A 188 15.67 11.82 -11.99
C ASP A 188 15.78 11.33 -13.45
N SER A 189 15.29 10.13 -13.77
CA SER A 189 15.22 9.67 -15.15
C SER A 189 14.25 10.48 -16.01
N TRP A 190 13.26 11.16 -15.40
CA TRP A 190 12.27 11.98 -16.11
C TRP A 190 12.83 13.30 -16.66
N SER A 191 13.95 13.81 -16.12
CA SER A 191 14.65 15.00 -16.66
C SER A 191 15.12 14.82 -18.12
N ARG A 192 15.05 13.58 -18.63
CA ARG A 192 15.44 13.21 -20.00
C ARG A 192 14.35 13.44 -21.05
N SER A 193 13.08 13.52 -20.64
CA SER A 193 11.95 13.45 -21.57
C SER A 193 11.32 14.80 -21.90
N VAL A 194 12.05 15.91 -21.78
CA VAL A 194 11.45 17.22 -22.06
C VAL A 194 11.67 17.62 -23.52
N THR A 195 10.54 17.90 -24.16
CA THR A 195 10.36 18.56 -25.45
C THR A 195 11.33 19.74 -25.60
N ALA A 196 11.83 19.96 -26.83
CA ALA A 196 12.80 21.00 -27.15
C ALA A 196 12.41 22.37 -26.55
N GLY A 197 13.19 22.87 -25.58
CA GLY A 197 13.07 24.24 -25.08
C GLY A 197 13.11 24.42 -23.55
N VAL A 198 12.95 23.37 -22.75
CA VAL A 198 13.07 23.43 -21.28
C VAL A 198 14.44 22.89 -20.86
N PRO A 199 15.16 23.52 -19.91
CA PRO A 199 16.50 23.08 -19.53
C PRO A 199 16.53 21.61 -19.07
N THR A 200 17.28 20.80 -19.80
CA THR A 200 17.60 19.40 -19.49
C THR A 200 18.68 19.34 -18.39
N GLY A 201 18.34 19.87 -17.21
CA GLY A 201 19.16 19.76 -16.01
C GLY A 201 18.52 18.81 -15.00
N SER A 202 19.33 18.09 -14.23
CA SER A 202 18.82 17.47 -13.00
C SER A 202 18.28 18.58 -12.10
N THR A 203 17.09 18.39 -11.51
CA THR A 203 16.55 19.31 -10.50
C THR A 203 17.43 19.37 -9.24
N TRP A 204 18.34 18.40 -9.10
CA TRP A 204 19.31 18.32 -8.02
C TRP A 204 20.59 19.09 -8.36
N GLU A 205 20.93 20.04 -7.50
CA GLU A 205 22.21 20.74 -7.51
C GLU A 205 23.08 20.24 -6.34
N ASP A 206 24.39 20.13 -6.57
CA ASP A 206 25.33 19.85 -5.49
C ASP A 206 25.48 21.10 -4.61
N GLY A 207 25.00 21.02 -3.38
CA GLY A 207 25.12 22.10 -2.39
C GLY A 207 26.54 22.31 -1.87
N SER A 208 27.51 21.45 -2.24
CA SER A 208 28.92 21.68 -1.94
C SER A 208 29.50 22.77 -2.86
N SER A 209 30.31 23.66 -2.28
CA SER A 209 31.05 24.65 -3.05
C SER A 209 32.02 24.04 -4.07
N ARG A 210 32.31 22.74 -3.94
CA ARG A 210 33.31 22.01 -4.72
C ARG A 210 32.73 21.13 -5.82
N ARG A 211 31.39 21.01 -5.94
CA ARG A 211 30.72 20.17 -6.95
C ARG A 211 31.31 18.75 -7.01
N GLU A 212 31.44 18.16 -5.83
CA GLU A 212 32.06 16.85 -5.60
C GLU A 212 31.16 15.70 -6.07
N TRP A 213 29.87 15.93 -6.31
CA TRP A 213 28.99 15.00 -7.00
C TRP A 213 28.86 15.37 -8.47
N ARG A 214 29.12 14.41 -9.35
CA ARG A 214 28.98 14.58 -10.80
C ARG A 214 28.07 13.53 -11.39
N ARG A 215 27.25 13.95 -12.35
CA ARG A 215 26.45 13.02 -13.14
C ARG A 215 27.36 12.14 -13.99
N ASP A 216 27.16 10.83 -13.91
CA ASP A 216 27.87 9.78 -14.66
C ASP A 216 26.85 8.84 -15.30
N GLY A 217 26.55 9.11 -16.58
CA GLY A 217 25.50 8.42 -17.33
C GLY A 217 24.11 8.59 -16.71
N ASP A 218 23.55 7.48 -16.23
CA ASP A 218 22.26 7.44 -15.53
C ASP A 218 22.37 7.87 -14.07
N GLY A 219 23.56 7.85 -13.48
CA GLY A 219 23.77 8.04 -12.05
C GLY A 219 24.58 9.28 -11.69
N TYR A 220 25.04 9.27 -10.44
CA TYR A 220 25.92 10.26 -9.84
C TYR A 220 27.13 9.54 -9.23
N SER A 221 28.30 10.14 -9.37
CA SER A 221 29.55 9.66 -8.81
C SER A 221 30.16 10.74 -7.93
N PHE A 222 30.68 10.33 -6.77
CA PHE A 222 31.42 11.22 -5.90
C PHE A 222 32.88 11.25 -6.34
N VAL A 223 33.39 12.44 -6.64
CA VAL A 223 34.77 12.71 -7.07
C VAL A 223 35.58 13.48 -6.01
N GLY A 224 34.99 13.73 -4.84
CA GLY A 224 35.67 14.40 -3.73
C GLY A 224 36.66 13.50 -2.97
N PRO A 225 37.44 14.07 -2.03
CA PRO A 225 38.38 13.31 -1.22
C PRO A 225 37.62 12.29 -0.37
N ASN A 226 37.94 11.01 -0.58
CA ASN A 226 37.28 9.91 0.08
C ASN A 226 38.20 9.24 1.10
N PRO A 227 37.99 9.46 2.41
CA PRO A 227 38.87 8.96 3.45
C PRO A 227 38.89 7.42 3.57
N ARG A 228 37.95 6.71 2.93
CA ARG A 228 37.85 5.24 2.98
C ARG A 228 38.22 4.54 1.66
N GLY A 229 38.55 5.28 0.60
CA GLY A 229 38.90 4.71 -0.71
C GLY A 229 37.77 3.98 -1.45
N VAL A 230 36.54 3.98 -0.93
CA VAL A 230 35.38 3.29 -1.53
C VAL A 230 34.68 4.19 -2.54
N ARG A 231 34.76 3.91 -3.85
CA ARG A 231 34.04 4.71 -4.86
C ARG A 231 32.55 4.83 -4.50
N LEU A 232 32.10 6.03 -4.15
CA LEU A 232 30.69 6.30 -3.86
C LEU A 232 30.00 6.67 -5.16
N GLY A 233 28.91 5.98 -5.45
CA GLY A 233 28.09 6.24 -6.62
C GLY A 233 26.64 5.85 -6.34
N PHE A 234 25.73 6.56 -6.98
CA PHE A 234 24.31 6.31 -6.93
C PHE A 234 23.79 6.20 -8.36
N ARG A 235 23.00 5.18 -8.66
CA ARG A 235 22.26 5.10 -9.94
C ARG A 235 20.76 5.12 -9.63
N PRO A 236 19.98 6.05 -10.19
CA PRO A 236 18.53 5.96 -10.26
C PRO A 236 18.13 4.57 -10.75
N GLY A 237 17.36 3.84 -9.95
CA GLY A 237 16.97 2.45 -10.22
C GLY A 237 17.86 1.37 -9.60
N ALA A 238 18.97 1.68 -8.93
CA ALA A 238 19.72 0.68 -8.13
C ALA A 238 18.93 0.21 -6.90
N PHE A 239 17.98 1.01 -6.45
CA PHE A 239 16.83 0.54 -5.70
C PHE A 239 15.78 0.15 -6.73
N LEU A 240 15.88 -1.08 -7.25
CA LEU A 240 14.82 -1.65 -8.08
C LEU A 240 13.59 -1.81 -7.18
N TRP A 241 12.76 -0.77 -7.12
CA TRP A 241 11.40 -0.94 -6.65
C TRP A 241 10.70 -1.80 -7.70
N PRO A 242 10.04 -2.91 -7.35
CA PRO A 242 9.24 -3.62 -8.32
C PRO A 242 8.18 -2.64 -8.81
N ARG A 243 8.34 -2.18 -10.06
CA ARG A 243 7.25 -1.54 -10.79
C ARG A 243 6.16 -2.62 -10.89
N ARG A 244 5.06 -2.43 -10.16
CA ARG A 244 3.87 -3.25 -10.31
C ARG A 244 3.17 -2.89 -11.62
#